data_AF-B9D407-F1
#
_entry.id   AF-B9D407-F1
#
_cell.length_a   1.000
_cell.length_b   1.000
_cell.length_c   1.000
_cell.angle_alpha   90.00
_cell.angle_beta   90.00
_cell.angle_gamma   90.00
#
_symmetry.space_group_name_H-M   'P 1'
#
loop_
_entity.id
_entity.type
_entity.pdbx_description
1 polymer ?
#
loop_
_entity_poly.entity_id
_entity_poly.type
_entity_poly.pdbx_seq_one_letter_code
_entity_poly.pdbx_strand_id
1 'polypeptide(L)'
;MKISFECDCVLLEESLKLFLRDFISPRKDCDFIVADRKIETKKPVFVIAEHSPHLQIPFSKEALISALEEFYSAIQFSEPAAPSHTSAFAFAAAVQQNGSNLELEVSNLIDKFKEELLALLRKAR
;
A
#
# COMPACT_ATOMS: atom_id res chain seq x y z
N MET A 1 -5.79 -1.78 -7.75
CA MET A 1 -5.09 -2.95 -7.20
C MET A 1 -6.04 -4.13 -7.10
N LYS A 2 -5.86 -5.10 -7.98
CA LYS A 2 -6.50 -6.42 -7.99
C LYS A 2 -5.43 -7.48 -7.78
N ILE A 3 -5.60 -8.35 -6.79
CA ILE A 3 -4.59 -9.34 -6.41
C ILE A 3 -5.13 -10.76 -6.47
N SER A 4 -4.25 -11.70 -6.81
CA SER A 4 -4.48 -13.13 -6.64
C SER A 4 -3.42 -13.68 -5.68
N PHE A 5 -3.75 -14.73 -4.93
CA PHE A 5 -2.78 -15.40 -4.05
C PHE A 5 -2.29 -16.70 -4.66
N GLU A 6 -1.02 -17.02 -4.39
CA GLU A 6 -0.39 -18.30 -4.73
C GLU A 6 0.71 -18.57 -3.69
N CYS A 7 0.33 -19.03 -2.49
CA CYS A 7 1.26 -19.32 -1.40
C CYS A 7 1.36 -20.84 -1.16
N ASP A 8 2.49 -21.33 -0.65
CA ASP A 8 2.58 -22.70 -0.10
C ASP A 8 2.02 -22.74 1.34
N CYS A 9 2.22 -21.68 2.11
CA CYS A 9 1.69 -21.55 3.46
C CYS A 9 0.19 -21.21 3.44
N VAL A 10 -0.65 -22.22 3.61
CA VAL A 10 -2.12 -22.10 3.67
C VAL A 10 -2.58 -21.09 4.72
N LEU A 11 -1.93 -21.07 5.90
CA LEU A 11 -2.31 -20.14 6.98
C LEU A 11 -2.06 -18.69 6.58
N LEU A 12 -0.94 -18.41 5.93
CA LEU A 12 -0.62 -17.08 5.44
C LEU A 12 -1.62 -16.69 4.34
N GLU A 13 -1.88 -17.58 3.38
CA GLU A 13 -2.82 -17.33 2.31
C GLU A 13 -4.22 -16.98 2.82
N GLU A 14 -4.79 -17.81 3.69
CA GLU A 14 -6.13 -17.58 4.24
C GLU A 14 -6.19 -16.32 5.11
N SER A 15 -5.12 -16.03 5.86
CA SER A 15 -5.01 -14.78 6.62
C SER A 15 -5.03 -13.57 5.69
N LEU A 16 -4.20 -13.58 4.65
CA LEU A 16 -4.14 -12.50 3.67
C LEU A 16 -5.48 -12.34 2.94
N LYS A 17 -6.12 -13.45 2.55
CA LYS A 17 -7.46 -13.43 1.96
C LYS A 17 -8.47 -12.76 2.89
N LEU A 18 -8.45 -13.06 4.19
CA LEU A 18 -9.34 -12.44 5.16
C LEU A 18 -9.14 -10.93 5.31
N PHE A 19 -7.88 -10.46 5.26
CA PHE A 19 -7.54 -9.05 5.40
C PHE A 19 -7.71 -8.22 4.13
N LEU A 20 -7.54 -8.84 2.97
CA LEU A 20 -7.49 -8.17 1.66
C LEU A 20 -8.67 -8.53 0.75
N ARG A 21 -9.79 -9.00 1.33
CA ARG A 21 -10.98 -9.49 0.59
C ARG A 21 -11.42 -8.58 -0.56
N ASP A 22 -11.41 -7.27 -0.31
CA ASP A 22 -11.90 -6.27 -1.26
C ASP A 22 -11.00 -6.12 -2.51
N PHE A 23 -9.76 -6.60 -2.44
CA PHE A 23 -8.78 -6.54 -3.53
C PHE A 23 -8.68 -7.85 -4.32
N ILE A 24 -9.32 -8.93 -3.86
CA ILE A 24 -9.15 -10.27 -4.46
C ILE A 24 -9.82 -10.32 -5.83
N SER A 25 -9.08 -10.84 -6.81
CA SER A 25 -9.58 -11.08 -8.16
C SER A 25 -9.08 -12.43 -8.68
N PRO A 26 -9.80 -13.08 -9.62
CA PRO A 26 -9.30 -14.28 -10.25
C PRO A 26 -7.91 -14.06 -10.87
N ARG A 27 -7.05 -15.09 -10.86
CA ARG A 27 -5.67 -15.03 -11.39
C ARG A 27 -5.56 -14.46 -12.81
N LYS A 28 -6.59 -14.65 -13.64
CA LYS A 28 -6.66 -14.09 -14.99
C LYS A 28 -6.84 -12.56 -15.01
N ASP A 29 -7.56 -12.00 -14.05
CA ASP A 29 -8.02 -10.60 -14.03
C ASP A 29 -7.28 -9.75 -12.98
N CYS A 30 -6.35 -10.34 -12.22
CA CYS A 30 -5.51 -9.62 -11.26
C CYS A 30 -4.39 -8.82 -11.93
N ASP A 31 -3.94 -7.76 -11.27
CA ASP A 31 -2.81 -6.94 -11.71
C ASP A 31 -1.48 -7.65 -11.38
N PHE A 32 -1.39 -8.28 -10.21
CA PHE A 32 -0.23 -9.06 -9.79
C PHE A 32 -0.61 -10.20 -8.84
N ILE A 33 0.36 -11.07 -8.55
CA ILE A 33 0.21 -12.25 -7.69
C ILE A 33 0.96 -12.00 -6.38
N VAL A 34 0.33 -12.30 -5.24
CA VAL A 34 0.97 -12.32 -3.92
C VAL A 34 1.32 -13.76 -3.58
N ALA A 35 2.59 -14.00 -3.25
CA ALA A 35 3.14 -15.33 -2.98
C ALA A 35 4.11 -15.32 -1.80
N ASP A 36 4.37 -16.47 -1.20
CA ASP A 36 5.38 -16.65 -0.15
C ASP A 36 6.73 -17.16 -0.68
N ARG A 37 6.82 -17.33 -2.00
CA ARG A 37 8.03 -17.73 -2.71
C ARG A 37 8.11 -17.05 -4.06
N LYS A 38 9.26 -17.19 -4.72
CA LYS A 38 9.39 -16.80 -6.13
C LYS A 38 8.67 -17.82 -7.00
N ILE A 39 7.88 -17.31 -7.95
CA ILE A 39 7.11 -18.12 -8.90
C ILE A 39 7.41 -17.60 -10.30
N GLU A 40 7.62 -18.52 -11.24
CA GLU A 40 7.77 -18.17 -12.65
C GLU A 40 6.40 -17.93 -13.28
N THR A 41 6.06 -16.66 -13.47
CA THR A 41 4.81 -16.25 -14.11
C THR A 41 5.04 -15.05 -15.02
N LYS A 42 4.12 -14.84 -15.98
CA LYS A 42 4.14 -13.63 -16.82
C LYS A 42 3.67 -12.38 -16.09
N LYS A 43 2.96 -12.53 -14.97
CA LYS A 43 2.47 -11.43 -14.15
C LYS A 43 3.51 -11.06 -13.08
N PRO A 44 3.55 -9.78 -12.66
CA PRO A 44 4.37 -9.38 -11.53
C PRO A 44 4.02 -10.19 -10.27
N VAL A 45 5.03 -10.48 -9.45
CA VAL A 45 4.89 -11.26 -8.21
C VAL A 45 5.37 -10.44 -7.02
N PHE A 46 4.47 -10.17 -6.10
CA PHE A 46 4.76 -9.63 -4.77
C PHE A 46 5.09 -10.79 -3.83
N VAL A 47 6.23 -10.74 -3.15
CA VAL A 47 6.74 -11.89 -2.37
C VAL A 47 6.72 -11.53 -0.90
N ILE A 48 6.21 -12.42 -0.05
CA ILE A 48 6.19 -12.28 1.41
C ILE A 48 6.99 -13.42 2.01
N ALA A 49 8.21 -13.15 2.46
CA ALA A 49 9.14 -14.16 2.96
C ALA A 49 10.17 -13.52 3.90
N GLU A 50 10.87 -14.32 4.71
CA GLU A 50 11.91 -13.83 5.64
C GLU A 50 12.98 -12.97 4.95
N HIS A 51 13.33 -13.30 3.71
CA HIS A 51 14.32 -12.58 2.89
C HIS A 51 13.70 -12.02 1.62
N SER A 52 12.48 -11.49 1.73
CA SER A 52 11.81 -10.87 0.60
C SER A 52 12.37 -9.47 0.27
N PRO A 53 12.48 -9.11 -1.02
CA PRO A 53 12.72 -7.74 -1.44
C PRO A 53 11.48 -6.84 -1.33
N HIS A 54 10.28 -7.41 -1.16
CA HIS A 54 9.01 -6.66 -1.17
C HIS A 54 8.42 -6.49 0.24
N LEU A 55 8.33 -7.59 1.01
CA LEU A 55 7.84 -7.55 2.39
C LEU A 55 8.38 -8.70 3.22
N GLN A 56 9.08 -8.37 4.31
CA GLN A 56 9.67 -9.33 5.24
C GLN A 56 8.72 -9.67 6.40
N ILE A 57 8.89 -10.85 6.98
CA ILE A 57 8.15 -11.32 8.15
C ILE A 57 8.99 -11.04 9.42
N PRO A 58 8.39 -10.57 10.54
CA PRO A 58 6.99 -10.20 10.70
C PRO A 58 6.66 -8.81 10.14
N PHE A 59 5.40 -8.58 9.78
CA PHE A 59 4.90 -7.29 9.29
C PHE A 59 3.59 -6.91 9.97
N SER A 60 3.29 -5.62 10.03
CA SER A 60 1.98 -5.11 10.45
C SER A 60 1.02 -5.04 9.26
N LYS A 61 -0.28 -4.87 9.55
CA LYS A 61 -1.30 -4.69 8.50
C LYS A 61 -1.01 -3.45 7.64
N GLU A 62 -0.60 -2.36 8.27
CA GLU A 62 -0.28 -1.10 7.62
C GLU A 62 0.93 -1.28 6.70
N ALA A 63 1.98 -1.96 7.16
CA ALA A 63 3.14 -2.28 6.34
C ALA A 63 2.77 -3.14 5.11
N LEU A 64 1.86 -4.10 5.27
CA LEU A 64 1.34 -4.90 4.15
C LEU A 64 0.63 -4.03 3.11
N ILE A 65 -0.28 -3.14 3.53
CA ILE A 65 -1.01 -2.27 2.61
C ILE A 65 -0.06 -1.32 1.88
N SER A 66 0.81 -0.61 2.62
CA SER A 66 1.75 0.33 2.02
C SER A 66 2.67 -0.34 1.00
N ALA A 67 3.22 -1.53 1.33
CA ALA A 67 4.10 -2.26 0.42
C ALA A 67 3.35 -2.75 -0.85
N LEU A 68 2.08 -3.16 -0.72
CA LEU A 68 1.25 -3.54 -1.86
C LEU A 68 0.95 -2.35 -2.79
N GLU A 69 0.65 -1.18 -2.23
CA GLU A 69 0.40 0.05 -2.99
C GLU A 69 1.65 0.56 -3.70
N GLU A 70 2.81 0.52 -3.04
CA GLU A 70 4.10 0.87 -3.63
C GLU A 70 4.44 -0.06 -4.79
N PHE A 71 4.28 -1.38 -4.59
CA PHE A 71 4.49 -2.37 -5.64
C PHE A 71 3.53 -2.14 -6.83
N TYR A 72 2.25 -1.91 -6.55
CA TYR A 72 1.24 -1.64 -7.59
C TYR A 72 1.54 -0.37 -8.39
N SER A 73 2.13 0.64 -7.75
CA SER A 73 2.54 1.87 -8.42
C SER A 73 3.75 1.60 -9.32
N ALA A 74 4.77 0.91 -8.83
CA ALA A 74 5.98 0.58 -9.58
C ALA A 74 5.69 -0.23 -10.86
N ILE A 75 4.75 -1.19 -10.82
CA ILE A 75 4.40 -1.98 -12.01
C ILE A 75 3.70 -1.14 -13.08
N GLN A 76 2.90 -0.13 -12.70
CA GLN A 76 2.23 0.74 -13.67
C GLN A 76 3.19 1.70 -14.38
N PHE A 77 4.28 2.11 -13.71
CA PHE A 77 5.30 2.98 -14.32
C PHE A 77 6.31 2.24 -15.20
N SER A 78 6.39 0.91 -15.08
CA SER A 78 7.38 0.09 -15.79
C SER A 78 6.85 -0.55 -17.08
N GLU A 79 5.54 -0.47 -17.36
CA GLU A 79 4.98 -0.95 -18.63
C GLU A 79 5.23 0.03 -19.80
N PRO A 80 5.81 -0.43 -20.92
CA PRO A 80 5.76 0.32 -22.17
C PRO A 80 4.32 0.28 -22.71
N ALA A 81 3.71 1.47 -22.83
CA ALA A 81 2.31 1.70 -23.15
C ALA A 81 1.74 0.88 -24.34
N ALA A 82 0.67 0.12 -24.10
CA ALA A 82 -0.37 -0.24 -25.07
C ALA A 82 -1.68 -0.67 -24.36
N PRO A 83 -2.88 -0.51 -24.97
CA PRO A 83 -4.02 0.10 -24.27
C PRO A 83 -5.20 -0.84 -23.97
N SER A 84 -5.86 -0.64 -22.81
CA SER A 84 -7.32 -0.75 -22.48
C SER A 84 -7.45 -1.07 -20.98
N HIS A 85 -8.13 -0.33 -20.09
CA HIS A 85 -9.32 0.50 -20.20
C HIS A 85 -9.17 1.79 -19.39
N THR A 86 -9.69 2.86 -19.98
CA THR A 86 -9.86 4.20 -19.40
C THR A 86 -10.70 4.21 -18.12
N SER A 87 -10.11 4.67 -17.02
CA SER A 87 -10.66 5.80 -16.29
C SER A 87 -9.55 6.83 -16.15
N ALA A 88 -9.68 7.91 -16.91
CA ALA A 88 -8.80 9.06 -16.84
C ALA A 88 -8.81 9.64 -15.41
N PHE A 89 -7.71 9.49 -14.69
CA PHE A 89 -7.20 10.55 -13.84
C PHE A 89 -5.91 11.03 -14.48
N ALA A 90 -6.05 12.06 -15.29
CA ALA A 90 -4.92 12.84 -15.74
C ALA A 90 -4.24 13.45 -14.50
N PHE A 91 -3.04 12.97 -14.18
CA PHE A 91 -2.03 13.80 -13.53
C PHE A 91 -0.70 13.60 -14.22
N ALA A 92 -0.67 13.94 -15.52
CA ALA A 92 0.57 14.38 -16.12
C ALA A 92 0.82 15.82 -15.63
N ALA A 93 2.02 16.04 -15.10
CA ALA A 93 2.60 17.32 -14.71
C ALA A 93 2.12 17.95 -13.38
N ALA A 94 2.59 17.40 -12.26
CA ALA A 94 3.33 18.22 -11.30
C ALA A 94 4.32 17.36 -10.50
N VAL A 95 5.60 17.37 -10.92
CA VAL A 95 6.64 17.44 -9.90
C VAL A 95 6.57 18.86 -9.36
N GLN A 96 5.74 19.08 -8.35
CA GLN A 96 5.82 20.25 -7.49
C GLN A 96 5.17 19.97 -6.14
N GLN A 97 6.04 19.76 -5.13
CA GLN A 97 5.82 20.17 -3.74
C GLN A 97 4.51 19.67 -3.07
N ASN A 98 4.51 18.51 -2.41
CA ASN A 98 3.47 18.26 -1.38
C ASN A 98 3.92 17.46 -0.13
N GLY A 99 5.20 17.11 0.00
CA GLY A 99 5.74 16.57 1.27
C GLY A 99 5.77 17.61 2.40
N SER A 100 5.86 18.89 2.05
CA SER A 100 5.86 20.01 3.01
C SER A 100 4.50 20.27 3.65
N ASN A 101 3.39 19.84 3.03
CA ASN A 101 2.05 20.17 3.53
C ASN A 101 1.62 19.25 4.68
N LEU A 102 1.91 17.95 4.60
CA LEU A 102 1.49 16.99 5.62
C LEU A 102 2.24 17.17 6.95
N GLU A 103 3.56 17.38 6.89
CA GLU A 103 4.36 17.65 8.09
C GLU A 103 3.92 18.95 8.79
N LEU A 104 3.63 20.00 8.01
CA LEU A 104 3.07 21.25 8.53
C LEU A 104 1.68 21.05 9.14
N GLU A 105 0.82 20.23 8.52
CA GLU A 105 -0.52 19.94 9.03
C GLU A 105 -0.46 19.17 10.35
N VAL A 106 0.43 18.18 10.47
CA VAL A 106 0.69 17.45 11.71
C VAL A 106 1.25 18.39 12.79
N SER A 107 2.21 19.25 12.45
CA SER A 107 2.75 20.24 13.40
C SER A 107 1.67 21.21 13.90
N ASN A 108 0.85 21.75 13.00
CA ASN A 108 -0.25 22.67 13.37
C ASN A 108 -1.28 22.00 14.28
N LEU A 109 -1.60 20.72 14.03
CA LEU A 109 -2.54 19.98 14.86
C LEU A 109 -1.99 19.75 16.28
N ILE A 110 -0.70 19.42 16.38
CA ILE A 110 -0.01 19.23 17.67
C ILE A 110 0.01 20.54 18.47
N ASP A 111 0.34 21.66 17.84
CA ASP A 111 0.41 22.94 18.53
C ASP A 111 -0.98 23.44 18.97
N LYS A 112 -2.01 23.21 18.16
CA LYS A 112 -3.41 23.45 18.56
C LYS A 112 -3.80 22.63 19.79
N PHE A 113 -3.47 21.34 19.81
CA PHE A 113 -3.76 20.48 20.96
C PHE A 113 -3.04 20.95 22.23
N LYS A 114 -1.76 21.38 22.12
CA LYS A 114 -1.01 21.94 23.27
C LYS A 114 -1.70 23.17 23.86
N GLU A 115 -2.14 24.10 23.01
CA GLU A 115 -2.82 25.33 23.46
C GLU A 115 -4.16 25.03 24.15
N GLU A 116 -4.96 24.13 23.58
CA GLU A 116 -6.22 23.70 24.17
C GLU A 116 -6.02 23.04 25.54
N LEU A 117 -5.01 22.18 25.67
CA LEU A 117 -4.68 21.49 26.92
C LEU A 117 -4.18 22.48 27.98
N LEU A 118 -3.32 23.44 27.61
CA LEU A 118 -2.86 24.50 28.52
C LEU A 118 -4.01 25.39 28.98
N ALA A 119 -4.94 25.75 28.08
CA ALA A 119 -6.13 26.53 28.45
C ALA A 119 -7.01 25.77 29.44
N LEU A 120 -7.20 24.46 29.23
CA LEU A 120 -7.96 23.59 30.12
C LEU A 120 -7.33 23.50 31.52
N LEU A 121 -6.01 23.26 31.59
CA LEU A 121 -5.29 23.18 32.86
C LEU A 121 -5.25 24.52 33.61
N ARG A 122 -5.13 25.64 32.90
CA ARG A 122 -5.19 26.98 33.50
C ARG A 122 -6.58 27.29 34.04
N LYS A 123 -7.64 26.79 33.40
CA LYS A 123 -9.02 26.97 33.85
C LYS A 123 -9.39 26.08 35.05
N ALA A 124 -8.69 24.95 35.22
CA ALA A 124 -8.89 24.02 36.32
C ALA A 124 -8.10 24.39 37.61
N ARG A 125 -7.33 25.48 37.57
CA ARG A 125 -6.59 26.05 38.70
C ARG A 125 -7.29 27.31 39.21
#